data_AF-A0A0F9B751-F1
#
_entry.id   AF-A0A0F9B751-F1
#
_cell.length_a   1.000
_cell.length_b   1.000
_cell.length_c   1.000
_cell.angle_alpha   90.00
_cell.angle_beta   90.00
_cell.angle_gamma   90.00
#
_symmetry.space_group_name_H-M   'P 1'
#
loop_
_entity.id
_entity.type
_entity.pdbx_description
1 polymer ?
#
loop_
_entity_poly.entity_id
_entity_poly.type
_entity_poly.pdbx_seq_one_letter_code
_entity_poly.pdbx_strand_id
1 'polypeptide(L)'
;MKKLVILIVMLLALTCSASRLQNVEIKAQDSTSSDAFGRWRVSNPATLFDSKQIFDNQPLFWDEELESGADITSAHSADTASTVITYDGGATGGTYTRQTFMRFNYQPGKSQQIMMTGILDRSGGGVGIQRRIGMFDDDNGLFFEDDAGIIGVTRRTNVTGTPADNTVAQSSWNHDVMDGNGPSGIDINWDKFQIFFIDFEWLGAGRVRMCIVVHGQVYLVHEFLNSNILDKVYMSTPNLPLRYQIIAAGSSAASTMEAGCGTVTTEGGLQDTGVLRYKSTEGTHI
;
A
#
# COMPACT_ATOMS: atom_id res chain seq x y z
N MET A 1 -68.63 0.60 29.77
CA MET A 1 -67.47 1.51 29.84
C MET A 1 -66.41 0.97 30.80
N LYS A 2 -65.44 0.20 30.31
CA LYS A 2 -64.12 0.03 30.94
C LYS A 2 -63.09 -0.15 29.80
N LYS A 3 -62.06 0.70 29.85
CA LYS A 3 -61.16 1.04 28.76
C LYS A 3 -60.19 -0.10 28.44
N LEU A 4 -60.06 -0.43 27.16
CA LEU A 4 -59.03 -1.28 26.60
C LEU A 4 -57.76 -0.44 26.43
N VAL A 5 -56.72 -0.72 27.21
CA VAL A 5 -55.41 -0.08 27.10
C VAL A 5 -54.62 -0.84 26.03
N ILE A 6 -54.34 -0.17 24.92
CA ILE A 6 -53.54 -0.70 23.81
C ILE A 6 -52.06 -0.53 24.19
N LEU A 7 -51.37 -1.66 24.36
CA LEU A 7 -49.92 -1.72 24.58
C LEU A 7 -49.22 -1.55 23.22
N ILE A 8 -48.56 -0.40 23.03
CA ILE A 8 -47.68 -0.17 21.86
C ILE A 8 -46.40 -0.97 22.11
N VAL A 9 -46.27 -2.12 21.45
CA VAL A 9 -45.00 -2.84 21.32
C VAL A 9 -44.23 -2.16 20.20
N MET A 10 -43.27 -1.32 20.57
CA MET A 10 -42.27 -0.77 19.65
C MET A 10 -41.36 -1.92 19.24
N LEU A 11 -41.69 -2.57 18.11
CA LEU A 11 -40.87 -3.58 17.49
C LEU A 11 -39.64 -2.88 16.91
N LEU A 12 -38.56 -2.81 17.69
CA LEU A 12 -37.23 -2.47 17.18
C LEU A 12 -36.84 -3.60 16.24
N ALA A 13 -37.12 -3.44 14.95
CA ALA A 13 -36.53 -4.27 13.92
C ALA A 13 -35.03 -3.94 13.91
N LEU A 14 -34.26 -4.67 14.71
CA LEU A 14 -32.86 -4.91 14.41
C LEU A 14 -32.86 -5.50 13.00
N THR A 15 -32.54 -4.68 12.01
CA THR A 15 -32.23 -5.17 10.68
C THR A 15 -31.00 -6.05 10.84
N CYS A 16 -31.27 -7.35 10.91
CA CYS A 16 -30.30 -8.41 10.74
C CYS A 16 -29.38 -8.00 9.59
N SER A 17 -28.09 -7.87 9.88
CA SER A 17 -27.05 -7.52 8.91
C SER A 17 -27.19 -8.49 7.74
N ALA A 18 -27.79 -8.02 6.64
CA ALA A 18 -27.91 -8.81 5.44
C ALA A 18 -26.50 -9.16 5.01
N SER A 19 -26.25 -10.46 4.85
CA SER A 19 -25.01 -11.01 4.31
C SER A 19 -24.52 -10.13 3.16
N ARG A 20 -23.35 -9.51 3.34
CA ARG A 20 -22.73 -8.52 2.45
C ARG A 20 -22.17 -9.17 1.16
N LEU A 21 -22.88 -10.15 0.63
CA LEU A 21 -22.63 -10.70 -0.70
C LEU A 21 -23.32 -9.76 -1.67
N GLN A 22 -22.56 -8.82 -2.24
CA GLN A 22 -23.02 -8.11 -3.43
C GLN A 22 -23.26 -9.17 -4.51
N ASN A 23 -24.49 -9.23 -5.00
CA ASN A 23 -24.83 -10.10 -6.13
C ASN A 23 -24.23 -9.47 -7.39
N VAL A 24 -22.95 -9.72 -7.64
CA VAL A 24 -22.30 -9.44 -8.91
C VAL A 24 -22.68 -10.60 -9.83
N GLU A 25 -23.56 -10.36 -10.80
CA GLU A 25 -23.91 -11.34 -11.82
C GLU A 25 -22.69 -11.70 -12.68
N ILE A 26 -21.82 -12.59 -12.20
CA ILE A 26 -20.70 -13.13 -12.97
C ILE A 26 -21.27 -14.13 -13.98
N LYS A 27 -21.63 -13.64 -15.16
CA LYS A 27 -22.09 -14.48 -16.27
C LYS A 27 -20.87 -15.07 -16.97
N ALA A 28 -20.86 -16.39 -17.16
CA ALA A 28 -19.93 -17.04 -18.08
C ALA A 28 -20.28 -16.60 -19.50
N GLN A 29 -19.62 -15.55 -19.98
CA GLN A 29 -19.77 -14.98 -21.32
C GLN A 29 -18.51 -15.26 -22.13
N ASP A 30 -18.66 -15.34 -23.46
CA ASP A 30 -17.52 -15.35 -24.37
C ASP A 30 -16.77 -14.02 -24.23
N SER A 31 -15.74 -14.05 -23.41
CA SER A 31 -14.96 -12.89 -22.98
C SER A 31 -13.51 -13.32 -22.76
N THR A 32 -12.65 -12.34 -22.48
CA THR A 32 -11.23 -12.61 -22.21
C THR A 32 -11.00 -13.42 -20.92
N SER A 33 -12.02 -13.63 -20.09
CA SER A 33 -11.93 -14.50 -18.91
C SER A 33 -11.94 -16.00 -19.26
N SER A 34 -12.43 -16.37 -20.44
CA SER A 34 -12.42 -17.75 -20.95
C SER A 34 -11.35 -17.97 -22.02
N ASP A 35 -10.87 -19.20 -22.15
CA ASP A 35 -10.05 -19.63 -23.29
C ASP A 35 -10.92 -20.05 -24.49
N ALA A 36 -10.29 -20.32 -25.63
CA ALA A 36 -10.99 -20.72 -26.85
C ALA A 36 -11.74 -22.07 -26.73
N PHE A 37 -11.51 -22.84 -25.66
CA PHE A 37 -12.23 -24.07 -25.35
C PHE A 37 -13.31 -23.86 -24.28
N GLY A 38 -13.62 -22.61 -23.93
CA GLY A 38 -14.65 -22.25 -22.94
C GLY A 38 -14.24 -22.52 -21.49
N ARG A 39 -12.94 -22.70 -21.21
CA ARG A 39 -12.43 -22.90 -19.85
C ARG A 39 -12.09 -21.55 -19.22
N TRP A 40 -12.41 -21.39 -17.94
CA TRP A 40 -11.99 -20.20 -17.19
C TRP A 40 -10.47 -20.12 -17.10
N ARG A 41 -9.92 -18.96 -17.40
CA ARG A 41 -8.51 -18.65 -17.17
C ARG A 41 -8.31 -18.46 -15.67
N VAL A 42 -7.25 -19.07 -15.15
CA VAL A 42 -6.85 -18.95 -13.74
C VAL A 42 -5.48 -18.29 -13.69
N SER A 43 -5.33 -17.33 -12.80
CA SER A 43 -4.03 -16.75 -12.46
C SER A 43 -3.53 -17.41 -11.18
N ASN A 44 -2.37 -18.06 -11.23
CA ASN A 44 -1.78 -18.69 -10.05
C ASN A 44 -0.89 -17.69 -9.31
N PRO A 45 -1.16 -17.33 -8.06
CA PRO A 45 -0.27 -16.47 -7.29
C PRO A 45 0.99 -17.22 -6.86
N ALA A 46 2.14 -16.57 -6.94
CA ALA A 46 3.41 -17.05 -6.38
C ALA A 46 4.04 -15.94 -5.53
N THR A 47 4.24 -16.23 -4.25
CA THR A 47 4.87 -15.29 -3.31
C THR A 47 6.36 -15.14 -3.64
N LEU A 48 6.79 -13.89 -3.89
CA LEU A 48 8.18 -13.52 -4.09
C LEU A 48 8.88 -13.19 -2.77
N PHE A 49 8.12 -12.65 -1.83
CA PHE A 49 8.62 -12.20 -0.53
C PHE A 49 7.51 -12.18 0.51
N ASP A 50 7.86 -12.56 1.73
CA ASP A 50 7.04 -12.36 2.92
C ASP A 50 7.95 -12.01 4.10
N SER A 51 7.54 -11.03 4.90
CA SER A 51 8.25 -10.60 6.09
C SER A 51 7.28 -10.39 7.24
N LYS A 52 7.59 -11.01 8.38
CA LYS A 52 6.79 -10.97 9.62
C LYS A 52 7.63 -10.36 10.73
N GLN A 53 7.10 -9.40 11.45
CA GLN A 53 7.82 -8.71 12.53
C GLN A 53 7.56 -9.33 13.92
N ILE A 54 7.45 -10.65 14.01
CA ILE A 54 7.02 -11.34 15.24
C ILE A 54 8.08 -11.23 16.34
N PHE A 55 9.35 -11.43 16.01
CA PHE A 55 10.43 -11.56 17.00
C PHE A 55 11.43 -10.42 16.98
N ASP A 56 11.62 -9.79 15.82
CA ASP A 56 12.56 -8.71 15.60
C ASP A 56 12.10 -7.80 14.45
N ASN A 57 12.90 -6.77 14.17
CA ASN A 57 12.71 -5.85 13.05
C ASN A 57 13.16 -6.44 11.70
N GLN A 58 13.38 -7.76 11.60
CA GLN A 58 13.77 -8.48 10.39
C GLN A 58 15.04 -7.94 9.71
N PRO A 59 16.19 -7.88 10.43
CA PRO A 59 17.41 -7.21 9.98
C PRO A 59 18.11 -7.88 8.78
N LEU A 60 17.71 -9.10 8.42
CA LEU A 60 18.21 -9.78 7.21
C LEU A 60 17.46 -9.38 5.94
N PHE A 61 16.25 -8.85 6.08
CA PHE A 61 15.38 -8.49 4.96
C PHE A 61 15.22 -6.98 4.82
N TRP A 62 15.31 -6.25 5.93
CA TRP A 62 15.11 -4.82 6.00
C TRP A 62 16.38 -4.10 6.44
N ASP A 63 16.65 -3.03 5.73
CA ASP A 63 17.60 -2.00 6.09
C ASP A 63 16.86 -0.83 6.75
N GLU A 64 17.51 -0.21 7.71
CA GLU A 64 17.01 0.96 8.42
C GLU A 64 18.09 2.01 8.56
N GLU A 65 17.87 3.17 7.95
CA GLU A 65 18.87 4.22 7.89
C GLU A 65 18.25 5.59 8.21
N LEU A 66 18.92 6.34 9.07
CA LEU A 66 18.72 7.78 9.19
C LEU A 66 19.56 8.47 8.11
N GLU A 67 18.97 8.63 6.92
CA GLU A 67 19.64 9.15 5.72
C GLU A 67 20.18 10.56 5.91
N SER A 68 19.48 11.36 6.73
CA SER A 68 19.87 12.72 7.05
C SER A 68 19.27 13.20 8.36
N GLY A 69 19.94 14.18 8.97
CA GLY A 69 19.43 14.87 10.15
C GLY A 69 19.69 14.12 11.47
N ALA A 70 18.77 14.29 12.41
CA ALA A 70 18.77 13.69 13.74
C ALA A 70 17.31 13.44 14.19
N ASP A 71 17.10 13.13 15.47
CA ASP A 71 15.77 13.22 16.11
C ASP A 71 14.74 12.15 15.66
N ILE A 72 15.14 11.21 14.81
CA ILE A 72 14.30 10.09 14.36
C ILE A 72 14.92 8.76 14.79
N THR A 73 14.09 7.90 15.39
CA THR A 73 14.49 6.58 15.90
C THR A 73 13.51 5.50 15.45
N SER A 74 13.93 4.25 15.52
CA SER A 74 13.11 3.08 15.23
C SER A 74 13.22 2.08 16.37
N ALA A 75 12.08 1.51 16.76
CA ALA A 75 12.01 0.51 17.83
C ALA A 75 11.03 -0.60 17.48
N HIS A 76 11.51 -1.84 17.50
CA HIS A 76 10.66 -3.02 17.39
C HIS A 76 10.05 -3.41 18.72
N SER A 77 8.82 -3.92 18.65
CA SER A 77 8.06 -4.45 19.78
C SER A 77 7.55 -5.85 19.44
N ALA A 78 7.98 -6.85 20.21
CA ALA A 78 7.49 -8.21 20.09
C ALA A 78 6.02 -8.36 20.55
N ASP A 79 5.57 -7.50 21.46
CA ASP A 79 4.18 -7.52 21.97
C ASP A 79 3.17 -7.08 20.90
N THR A 80 3.57 -6.13 20.05
CA THR A 80 2.76 -5.62 18.93
C THR A 80 3.13 -6.24 17.59
N ALA A 81 4.21 -7.02 17.54
CA ALA A 81 4.80 -7.61 16.34
C ALA A 81 4.98 -6.58 15.21
N SER A 82 5.56 -5.42 15.55
CA SER A 82 5.70 -4.26 14.67
C SER A 82 6.90 -3.39 15.05
N THR A 83 7.29 -2.51 14.13
CA THR A 83 8.35 -1.52 14.37
C THR A 83 7.77 -0.12 14.27
N VAL A 84 7.98 0.69 15.30
CA VAL A 84 7.52 2.08 15.36
C VAL A 84 8.68 3.00 15.00
N ILE A 85 8.47 3.85 14.00
CA ILE A 85 9.40 4.89 13.61
C ILE A 85 8.91 6.21 14.22
N THR A 86 9.77 6.86 15.01
CA THR A 86 9.41 8.02 15.83
C THR A 86 10.32 9.18 15.53
N TYR A 87 9.74 10.30 15.10
CA TYR A 87 10.36 11.62 15.17
C TYR A 87 9.94 12.29 16.49
N ASP A 88 10.91 12.72 17.30
CA ASP A 88 10.65 13.21 18.67
C ASP A 88 10.27 14.70 18.76
N GLY A 89 10.25 15.42 17.63
CA GLY A 89 9.96 16.86 17.59
C GLY A 89 11.20 17.75 17.77
N GLY A 90 12.40 17.19 17.68
CA GLY A 90 13.67 17.88 17.85
C GLY A 90 13.95 18.99 16.83
N ALA A 91 14.99 19.79 17.09
CA ALA A 91 15.26 20.99 16.30
C ALA A 91 15.83 20.71 14.89
N THR A 92 16.33 19.50 14.64
CA THR A 92 17.01 19.16 13.39
C THR A 92 16.04 18.59 12.36
N GLY A 93 15.19 17.65 12.79
CA GLY A 93 14.43 16.82 11.85
C GLY A 93 15.36 15.92 11.03
N GLY A 94 14.83 15.32 9.97
CA GLY A 94 15.59 14.39 9.13
C GLY A 94 14.74 13.57 8.19
N THR A 95 15.40 12.63 7.51
CA THR A 95 14.74 11.59 6.73
C THR A 95 15.18 10.23 7.26
N TYR A 96 14.21 9.40 7.64
CA TYR A 96 14.45 8.03 8.07
C TYR A 96 13.71 7.07 7.17
N THR A 97 14.43 6.07 6.67
CA THR A 97 13.89 5.08 5.74
C THR A 97 14.12 3.68 6.28
N ARG A 98 13.05 2.89 6.30
CA ARG A 98 13.07 1.45 6.49
C ARG A 98 12.69 0.80 5.15
N GLN A 99 13.60 0.07 4.51
CA GLN A 99 13.38 -0.52 3.19
C GLN A 99 13.87 -1.97 3.07
N THR A 100 13.32 -2.75 2.15
CA THR A 100 13.85 -4.09 1.89
C THR A 100 15.17 -4.03 1.13
N PHE A 101 16.14 -4.89 1.48
CA PHE A 101 17.35 -5.09 0.65
C PHE A 101 16.98 -5.65 -0.73
N MET A 102 16.00 -6.54 -0.76
CA MET A 102 15.49 -7.11 -2.00
C MET A 102 14.67 -6.06 -2.76
N ARG A 103 15.00 -5.93 -4.05
CA ARG A 103 14.16 -5.26 -5.04
C ARG A 103 13.45 -6.35 -5.85
N PHE A 104 12.13 -6.21 -6.01
CA PHE A 104 11.33 -7.31 -6.55
C PHE A 104 11.25 -7.25 -8.06
N ASN A 105 11.84 -8.24 -8.73
CA ASN A 105 11.80 -8.30 -10.19
C ASN A 105 10.37 -8.57 -10.68
N TYR A 106 9.82 -7.60 -11.40
CA TYR A 106 8.58 -7.73 -12.14
C TYR A 106 8.78 -8.59 -13.40
N GLN A 107 7.83 -9.47 -13.69
CA GLN A 107 7.82 -10.27 -14.92
C GLN A 107 6.75 -9.75 -15.90
N PRO A 108 7.15 -9.24 -17.08
CA PRO A 108 6.21 -8.76 -18.10
C PRO A 108 5.08 -9.73 -18.40
N GLY A 109 3.85 -9.22 -18.41
CA GLY A 109 2.63 -10.00 -18.65
C GLY A 109 1.98 -10.58 -17.38
N LYS A 110 2.53 -10.29 -16.21
CA LYS A 110 1.97 -10.69 -14.90
C LYS A 110 1.51 -9.48 -14.11
N SER A 111 0.53 -9.66 -13.25
CA SER A 111 0.18 -8.64 -12.25
C SER A 111 1.09 -8.81 -11.04
N GLN A 112 1.57 -7.72 -10.47
CA GLN A 112 2.35 -7.74 -9.24
C GLN A 112 1.53 -7.15 -8.11
N GLN A 113 1.48 -7.87 -7.00
CA GLN A 113 0.68 -7.57 -5.82
C GLN A 113 1.61 -7.26 -4.65
N ILE A 114 1.33 -6.17 -3.95
CA ILE A 114 2.05 -5.70 -2.78
C ILE A 114 1.06 -5.50 -1.67
N MET A 115 1.22 -6.21 -0.56
CA MET A 115 0.48 -5.94 0.66
C MET A 115 1.46 -5.53 1.75
N MET A 116 1.23 -4.37 2.34
CA MET A 116 1.98 -3.85 3.48
C MET A 116 1.01 -3.52 4.59
N THR A 117 1.39 -3.82 5.83
CA THR A 117 0.59 -3.45 6.99
C THR A 117 1.29 -2.39 7.81
N GLY A 118 0.52 -1.60 8.54
CA GLY A 118 1.08 -0.54 9.35
C GLY A 118 0.04 0.52 9.71
N ILE A 119 0.54 1.59 10.33
CA ILE A 119 -0.21 2.80 10.62
C ILE A 119 0.52 3.95 9.94
N LEU A 120 -0.15 4.62 9.00
CA LEU A 120 0.43 5.72 8.25
C LEU A 120 0.57 6.96 9.15
N ASP A 121 -0.47 7.28 9.94
CA ASP A 121 -0.51 8.44 10.83
C ASP A 121 -0.81 8.05 12.28
N ARG A 122 0.15 7.43 12.98
CA ARG A 122 -0.09 6.92 14.33
C ARG A 122 -0.27 8.03 15.37
N SER A 123 0.51 9.08 15.28
CA SER A 123 0.38 10.25 16.14
C SER A 123 1.08 11.45 15.52
N GLY A 124 0.66 12.65 15.91
CA GLY A 124 1.30 13.89 15.50
C GLY A 124 0.84 14.30 14.10
N GLY A 125 1.80 14.61 13.23
CA GLY A 125 1.55 15.06 11.86
C GLY A 125 1.44 16.57 11.71
N GLY A 126 0.94 16.98 10.54
CA GLY A 126 0.83 18.38 10.15
C GLY A 126 2.10 18.93 9.51
N VAL A 127 2.19 20.26 9.44
CA VAL A 127 3.20 20.96 8.64
C VAL A 127 4.63 20.49 8.95
N GLY A 128 5.36 20.11 7.90
CA GLY A 128 6.74 19.67 7.98
C GLY A 128 6.92 18.17 8.23
N ILE A 129 5.83 17.39 8.34
CA ILE A 129 5.87 15.94 8.45
C ILE A 129 5.38 15.31 7.16
N GLN A 130 6.14 14.35 6.62
CA GLN A 130 5.73 13.49 5.53
C GLN A 130 5.93 12.03 5.93
N ARG A 131 4.97 11.16 5.64
CA ARG A 131 5.02 9.73 5.95
C ARG A 131 4.58 8.93 4.74
N ARG A 132 5.28 7.85 4.42
CA ARG A 132 5.06 7.07 3.19
C ARG A 132 5.11 5.58 3.44
N ILE A 133 4.20 4.83 2.82
CA ILE A 133 4.15 3.36 2.83
C ILE A 133 3.86 2.87 1.42
N GLY A 134 4.74 2.03 0.87
CA GLY A 134 4.50 1.40 -0.43
C GLY A 134 5.74 0.77 -1.05
N MET A 135 5.71 0.64 -2.37
CA MET A 135 6.82 0.10 -3.15
C MET A 135 7.48 1.22 -3.95
N PHE A 136 8.59 1.77 -3.44
CA PHE A 136 9.23 2.95 -4.01
C PHE A 136 10.70 3.11 -3.63
N ASP A 137 11.39 3.93 -4.43
CA ASP A 137 12.67 4.53 -4.12
C ASP A 137 12.66 6.04 -4.38
N ASP A 138 13.83 6.66 -4.48
CA ASP A 138 13.97 8.10 -4.65
C ASP A 138 13.56 8.54 -6.07
N ASP A 139 13.54 7.62 -7.03
CA ASP A 139 13.29 7.90 -8.44
C ASP A 139 11.92 7.43 -8.91
N ASN A 140 11.39 6.31 -8.39
CA ASN A 140 10.16 5.70 -8.87
C ASN A 140 9.37 5.06 -7.73
N GLY A 141 8.05 4.93 -7.92
CA GLY A 141 7.27 4.03 -7.10
C GLY A 141 5.81 4.39 -6.91
N LEU A 142 5.16 3.56 -6.10
CA LEU A 142 3.74 3.58 -5.82
C LEU A 142 3.57 3.50 -4.30
N PHE A 143 2.98 4.52 -3.71
CA PHE A 143 2.84 4.58 -2.26
C PHE A 143 1.64 5.40 -1.82
N PHE A 144 1.19 5.11 -0.61
CA PHE A 144 0.32 5.99 0.16
C PHE A 144 1.21 7.00 0.88
N GLU A 145 0.77 8.25 0.93
CA GLU A 145 1.46 9.29 1.66
C GLU A 145 0.53 10.10 2.54
N ASP A 146 1.08 10.55 3.65
CA ASP A 146 0.61 11.71 4.38
C ASP A 146 1.65 12.82 4.16
N ASP A 147 1.23 13.93 3.60
CA ASP A 147 2.04 15.14 3.45
C ASP A 147 1.37 16.31 4.16
N ALA A 148 1.94 16.72 5.28
CA ALA A 148 1.44 17.80 6.11
C ALA A 148 -0.03 17.63 6.58
N GLY A 149 -0.48 16.39 6.80
CA GLY A 149 -1.86 16.05 7.19
C GLY A 149 -2.79 15.80 5.99
N ILE A 150 -2.29 15.90 4.76
CA ILE A 150 -3.05 15.59 3.55
C ILE A 150 -2.69 14.17 3.13
N ILE A 151 -3.65 13.26 3.29
CA ILE A 151 -3.49 11.89 2.81
C ILE A 151 -3.69 11.82 1.31
N GLY A 152 -2.87 11.02 0.63
CA GLY A 152 -2.95 10.79 -0.79
C GLY A 152 -2.34 9.46 -1.23
N VAL A 153 -2.46 9.20 -2.52
CA VAL A 153 -1.73 8.15 -3.22
C VAL A 153 -0.84 8.78 -4.28
N THR A 154 0.33 8.21 -4.46
CA THR A 154 1.37 8.84 -5.29
C THR A 154 1.97 7.83 -6.24
N ARG A 155 2.06 8.25 -7.50
CA ARG A 155 2.90 7.62 -8.51
C ARG A 155 4.14 8.49 -8.74
N ARG A 156 5.29 8.03 -8.25
CA ARG A 156 6.59 8.64 -8.50
C ARG A 156 7.20 8.09 -9.79
N THR A 157 7.77 8.96 -10.62
CA THR A 157 8.33 8.58 -11.91
C THR A 157 9.59 9.39 -12.27
N ASN A 158 10.61 8.71 -12.80
CA ASN A 158 11.86 9.32 -13.28
C ASN A 158 12.01 9.22 -14.82
N VAL A 159 10.91 9.18 -15.56
CA VAL A 159 10.93 8.95 -17.02
C VAL A 159 11.47 10.13 -17.84
N THR A 160 11.67 11.28 -17.21
CA THR A 160 12.32 12.46 -17.79
C THR A 160 13.77 12.63 -17.35
N GLY A 161 14.30 11.72 -16.51
CA GLY A 161 15.61 11.87 -15.87
C GLY A 161 15.62 12.80 -14.65
N THR A 162 14.45 13.26 -14.20
CA THR A 162 14.27 13.87 -12.88
C THR A 162 13.02 13.29 -12.22
N PRO A 163 13.08 12.88 -10.95
CA PRO A 163 11.92 12.34 -10.25
C PRO A 163 10.78 13.36 -10.16
N ALA A 164 9.56 12.89 -10.40
CA ALA A 164 8.34 13.67 -10.26
C ALA A 164 7.26 12.85 -9.57
N ASP A 165 6.62 13.46 -8.58
CA ASP A 165 5.51 12.86 -7.83
C ASP A 165 4.16 13.29 -8.44
N ASN A 166 3.34 12.30 -8.81
CA ASN A 166 1.97 12.51 -9.25
C ASN A 166 1.02 12.08 -8.12
N THR A 167 0.89 12.94 -7.13
CA THR A 167 0.04 12.74 -5.96
C THR A 167 -1.43 13.06 -6.28
N VAL A 168 -2.33 12.20 -5.80
CA VAL A 168 -3.77 12.46 -5.76
C VAL A 168 -4.22 12.40 -4.30
N ALA A 169 -4.65 13.55 -3.78
CA ALA A 169 -5.19 13.67 -2.44
C ALA A 169 -6.46 12.82 -2.26
N GLN A 170 -6.71 12.35 -1.03
CA GLN A 170 -7.84 11.50 -0.66
C GLN A 170 -9.17 12.04 -1.17
N SER A 171 -9.40 13.36 -1.02
CA SER A 171 -10.60 14.06 -1.49
C SER A 171 -10.83 13.99 -3.00
N SER A 172 -9.83 13.59 -3.79
CA SER A 172 -9.87 13.47 -5.26
C SER A 172 -9.74 12.02 -5.74
N TRP A 173 -9.85 11.03 -4.85
CA TRP A 173 -9.85 9.62 -5.23
C TRP A 173 -11.05 9.28 -6.13
N ASN A 174 -10.80 8.47 -7.17
CA ASN A 174 -11.74 8.28 -8.29
C ASN A 174 -12.65 7.05 -8.15
N HIS A 175 -12.47 6.23 -7.11
CA HIS A 175 -13.36 5.10 -6.81
C HIS A 175 -14.04 5.24 -5.46
N ASP A 176 -13.26 5.47 -4.40
CA ASP A 176 -13.80 5.64 -3.05
C ASP A 176 -12.90 6.56 -2.24
N VAL A 177 -13.46 7.69 -1.81
CA VAL A 177 -12.78 8.73 -1.03
C VAL A 177 -12.53 8.27 0.42
N MET A 178 -13.27 7.29 0.93
CA MET A 178 -13.12 6.77 2.30
C MET A 178 -13.29 7.84 3.41
N ASP A 179 -14.16 8.83 3.20
CA ASP A 179 -14.49 9.91 4.15
C ASP A 179 -15.87 9.74 4.81
N GLY A 180 -16.42 8.53 4.75
CA GLY A 180 -17.80 8.23 5.17
C GLY A 180 -18.88 8.58 4.16
N ASN A 181 -18.58 9.38 3.12
CA ASN A 181 -19.53 9.75 2.05
C ASN A 181 -19.28 8.99 0.74
N GLY A 182 -18.11 8.36 0.60
CA GLY A 182 -17.76 7.52 -0.54
C GLY A 182 -18.62 6.25 -0.69
N PRO A 183 -18.54 5.53 -1.83
CA PRO A 183 -19.39 4.39 -2.13
C PRO A 183 -19.38 3.24 -1.11
N SER A 184 -18.29 3.03 -0.35
CA SER A 184 -18.25 2.03 0.73
C SER A 184 -18.95 2.48 2.01
N GLY A 185 -19.16 3.79 2.20
CA GLY A 185 -19.62 4.39 3.46
C GLY A 185 -18.61 4.28 4.61
N ILE A 186 -17.35 3.97 4.33
CA ILE A 186 -16.28 3.88 5.33
C ILE A 186 -15.64 5.24 5.52
N ASP A 187 -15.52 5.68 6.77
CA ASP A 187 -14.64 6.78 7.19
C ASP A 187 -13.36 6.16 7.73
N ILE A 188 -12.28 6.24 6.95
CA ILE A 188 -11.03 5.57 7.28
C ILE A 188 -10.26 6.37 8.32
N ASN A 189 -9.80 5.67 9.36
CA ASN A 189 -8.96 6.27 10.38
C ASN A 189 -7.50 5.87 10.18
N TRP A 190 -6.68 6.86 9.78
CA TRP A 190 -5.26 6.70 9.47
C TRP A 190 -4.36 6.47 10.70
N ASP A 191 -4.92 6.65 11.91
CA ASP A 191 -4.28 6.29 13.19
C ASP A 191 -4.43 4.80 13.55
N LYS A 192 -5.15 4.03 12.73
CA LYS A 192 -5.39 2.60 12.93
C LYS A 192 -4.54 1.74 12.01
N PHE A 193 -4.32 0.52 12.48
CA PHE A 193 -3.57 -0.49 11.76
C PHE A 193 -4.39 -1.04 10.60
N GLN A 194 -3.83 -1.00 9.40
CA GLN A 194 -4.53 -1.36 8.17
C GLN A 194 -3.62 -2.10 7.19
N ILE A 195 -4.23 -2.69 6.17
CA ILE A 195 -3.52 -3.36 5.08
C ILE A 195 -3.62 -2.47 3.84
N PHE A 196 -2.48 -1.90 3.45
CA PHE A 196 -2.29 -1.22 2.19
C PHE A 196 -2.07 -2.27 1.11
N PHE A 197 -2.88 -2.23 0.07
CA PHE A 197 -2.79 -3.19 -1.02
C PHE A 197 -2.60 -2.43 -2.34
N ILE A 198 -1.52 -2.73 -3.05
CA ILE A 198 -1.23 -2.17 -4.36
C ILE A 198 -1.12 -3.34 -5.32
N ASP A 199 -1.78 -3.24 -6.47
CA ASP A 199 -1.50 -4.13 -7.58
C ASP A 199 -1.36 -3.36 -8.89
N PHE A 200 -0.51 -3.86 -9.77
CA PHE A 200 -0.25 -3.20 -11.03
C PHE A 200 0.24 -4.18 -12.10
N GLU A 201 0.07 -3.74 -13.34
CA GLU A 201 0.73 -4.31 -14.51
C GLU A 201 1.80 -3.34 -15.02
N TRP A 202 2.92 -3.86 -15.51
CA TRP A 202 4.00 -3.03 -16.03
C TRP A 202 4.54 -3.59 -17.34
N LEU A 203 3.87 -3.29 -18.45
CA LEU A 203 4.51 -3.35 -19.78
C LEU A 203 4.92 -1.94 -20.22
N GLY A 204 5.29 -1.10 -19.24
CA GLY A 204 5.45 0.34 -19.39
C GLY A 204 4.12 1.12 -19.35
N ALA A 205 3.00 0.53 -19.73
CA ALA A 205 1.66 1.13 -19.67
C ALA A 205 0.73 0.32 -18.75
N GLY A 206 -0.58 0.58 -18.84
CA GLY A 206 -1.60 -0.19 -18.14
C GLY A 206 -2.26 0.58 -17.01
N ARG A 207 -2.46 -0.07 -15.87
CA ARG A 207 -3.09 0.53 -14.68
C ARG A 207 -2.35 0.19 -13.40
N VAL A 208 -2.55 1.05 -12.40
CA VAL A 208 -2.13 0.83 -11.02
C VAL A 208 -3.33 1.01 -10.12
N ARG A 209 -3.62 0.00 -9.29
CA ARG A 209 -4.74 0.01 -8.35
C ARG A 209 -4.21 0.22 -6.94
N MET A 210 -4.66 1.30 -6.31
CA MET A 210 -4.38 1.63 -4.92
C MET A 210 -5.60 1.21 -4.09
N CYS A 211 -5.40 0.24 -3.21
CA CYS A 211 -6.46 -0.40 -2.45
C CYS A 211 -6.17 -0.39 -0.95
N ILE A 212 -7.23 -0.52 -0.16
CA ILE A 212 -7.15 -0.69 1.29
C ILE A 212 -8.03 -1.89 1.67
N VAL A 213 -7.53 -2.74 2.56
CA VAL A 213 -8.33 -3.83 3.12
C VAL A 213 -8.92 -3.42 4.45
N VAL A 214 -10.24 -3.31 4.51
CA VAL A 214 -11.00 -2.94 5.71
C VAL A 214 -12.06 -4.00 5.97
N HIS A 215 -12.18 -4.49 7.21
CA HIS A 215 -13.13 -5.55 7.58
C HIS A 215 -13.01 -6.82 6.72
N GLY A 216 -11.80 -7.16 6.29
CA GLY A 216 -11.53 -8.34 5.45
C GLY A 216 -12.00 -8.22 4.00
N GLN A 217 -12.31 -7.01 3.51
CA GLN A 217 -12.70 -6.74 2.13
C GLN A 217 -11.72 -5.75 1.49
N VAL A 218 -11.36 -5.99 0.23
CA VAL A 218 -10.51 -5.09 -0.56
C VAL A 218 -11.37 -4.00 -1.18
N TYR A 219 -11.01 -2.75 -0.92
CA TYR A 219 -11.64 -1.59 -1.57
C TYR A 219 -10.61 -0.89 -2.45
N LEU A 220 -10.93 -0.74 -3.73
CA LEU A 220 -10.18 0.13 -4.64
C LEU A 220 -10.53 1.58 -4.29
N VAL A 221 -9.54 2.35 -3.85
CA VAL A 221 -9.74 3.77 -3.51
C VAL A 221 -9.41 4.66 -4.70
N HIS A 222 -8.30 4.38 -5.38
CA HIS A 222 -7.86 5.13 -6.55
C HIS A 222 -7.20 4.22 -7.58
N GLU A 223 -7.42 4.51 -8.87
CA GLU A 223 -6.75 3.85 -9.98
C GLU A 223 -6.02 4.88 -10.86
N PHE A 224 -4.72 4.70 -11.04
CA PHE A 224 -3.95 5.43 -12.05
C PHE A 224 -4.06 4.69 -13.38
N LEU A 225 -4.76 5.28 -14.34
CA LEU A 225 -4.82 4.79 -15.71
C LEU A 225 -3.70 5.41 -16.54
N ASN A 226 -2.89 4.57 -17.17
CA ASN A 226 -1.70 4.99 -17.91
C ASN A 226 -1.80 4.63 -19.40
N SER A 227 -2.40 3.47 -19.72
CA SER A 227 -2.60 3.03 -21.10
C SER A 227 -3.51 3.99 -21.87
N ASN A 228 -3.09 4.39 -23.08
CA ASN A 228 -3.81 5.34 -23.93
C ASN A 228 -4.09 6.70 -23.25
N ILE A 229 -3.29 7.08 -22.25
CA ILE A 229 -3.39 8.34 -21.51
C ILE A 229 -2.04 9.05 -21.46
N LEU A 230 -0.98 8.34 -21.06
CA LEU A 230 0.38 8.89 -21.06
C LEU A 230 1.06 8.65 -22.41
N ASP A 231 1.97 9.56 -22.78
CA ASP A 231 2.82 9.43 -23.96
C ASP A 231 4.13 8.65 -23.70
N LYS A 232 4.34 8.23 -22.43
CA LYS A 232 5.51 7.52 -21.93
C LYS A 232 5.10 6.43 -20.94
N VAL A 233 6.08 5.62 -20.56
CA VAL A 233 5.88 4.67 -19.47
C VAL A 233 5.56 5.39 -18.17
N TYR A 234 4.74 4.78 -17.30
CA TYR A 234 4.26 5.49 -16.10
C TYR A 234 5.28 5.51 -14.95
N MET A 235 6.26 4.61 -14.97
CA MET A 235 7.46 4.60 -14.12
C MET A 235 8.61 3.97 -14.89
N SER A 236 9.83 4.45 -14.66
CA SER A 236 11.01 4.00 -15.41
C SER A 236 11.49 2.58 -15.04
N THR A 237 11.15 2.12 -13.82
CA THR A 237 11.39 0.74 -13.38
C THR A 237 10.29 0.30 -12.41
N PRO A 238 9.78 -0.94 -12.53
CA PRO A 238 8.87 -1.55 -11.54
C PRO A 238 9.64 -2.32 -10.45
N ASN A 239 10.96 -2.51 -10.61
CA ASN A 239 11.76 -3.35 -9.73
C ASN A 239 12.23 -2.51 -8.53
N LEU A 240 11.36 -2.41 -7.54
CA LEU A 240 11.49 -1.50 -6.41
C LEU A 240 11.45 -2.27 -5.08
N PRO A 241 12.02 -1.72 -4.00
CA PRO A 241 11.90 -2.29 -2.67
C PRO A 241 10.54 -1.93 -2.03
N LEU A 242 10.15 -2.66 -0.98
CA LEU A 242 9.11 -2.19 -0.07
C LEU A 242 9.74 -1.17 0.88
N ARG A 243 9.03 -0.08 1.19
CA ARG A 243 9.59 1.04 1.95
C ARG A 243 8.55 1.68 2.87
N TYR A 244 8.99 1.97 4.09
CA TYR A 244 8.36 2.88 5.05
C TYR A 244 9.30 4.07 5.23
N GLN A 245 8.80 5.29 5.18
CA GLN A 245 9.64 6.49 5.30
C GLN A 245 8.93 7.57 6.09
N ILE A 246 9.65 8.23 6.99
CA ILE A 246 9.24 9.47 7.64
C ILE A 246 10.25 10.56 7.32
N ILE A 247 9.75 11.72 6.92
CA ILE A 247 10.51 12.95 6.69
C ILE A 247 9.96 13.98 7.64
N ALA A 248 10.82 14.63 8.40
CA ALA A 248 10.45 15.66 9.35
C ALA A 248 11.32 16.90 9.18
N ALA A 249 10.70 18.07 9.12
CA ALA A 249 11.39 19.34 9.24
C ALA A 249 11.68 19.62 10.73
N GLY A 250 12.83 20.21 11.05
CA GLY A 250 13.17 20.56 12.42
C GLY A 250 12.10 21.41 13.12
N SER A 251 11.87 21.14 14.40
CA SER A 251 10.86 21.78 15.25
C SER A 251 9.40 21.58 14.82
N SER A 252 9.13 20.69 13.86
CA SER A 252 7.77 20.19 13.59
C SER A 252 7.28 19.31 14.76
N ALA A 253 5.98 19.00 14.77
CA ALA A 253 5.39 18.21 15.84
C ALA A 253 5.98 16.80 15.90
N ALA A 254 6.21 16.30 17.12
CA ALA A 254 6.58 14.91 17.35
C ALA A 254 5.57 13.98 16.68
N SER A 255 6.06 13.05 15.86
CA SER A 255 5.23 12.28 14.94
C SER A 255 5.69 10.84 14.84
N THR A 256 4.74 9.92 14.68
CA THR A 256 5.04 8.49 14.57
C THR A 256 4.32 7.85 13.39
N MET A 257 4.95 6.80 12.86
CA MET A 257 4.33 5.83 11.97
C MET A 257 4.72 4.42 12.42
N GLU A 258 3.96 3.42 11.99
CA GLU A 258 4.19 2.04 12.39
C GLU A 258 4.30 1.11 11.18
N ALA A 259 5.39 0.35 11.13
CA ALA A 259 5.66 -0.66 10.12
C ALA A 259 5.29 -2.05 10.62
N GLY A 260 4.43 -2.73 9.87
CA GLY A 260 4.02 -4.10 10.11
C GLY A 260 4.68 -5.10 9.17
N CYS A 261 3.89 -6.07 8.74
CA CYS A 261 4.29 -7.11 7.79
C CYS A 261 4.25 -6.60 6.35
N GLY A 262 5.01 -7.25 5.47
CA GLY A 262 5.00 -6.97 4.04
C GLY A 262 5.07 -8.25 3.23
N THR A 263 4.41 -8.26 2.06
CA THR A 263 4.54 -9.34 1.09
C THR A 263 4.45 -8.82 -0.33
N VAL A 264 5.18 -9.48 -1.23
CA VAL A 264 5.11 -9.27 -2.68
C VAL A 264 4.77 -10.59 -3.35
N THR A 265 3.79 -10.57 -4.24
CA THR A 265 3.29 -11.74 -4.97
C THR A 265 3.20 -11.43 -6.45
N THR A 266 3.54 -12.39 -7.31
CA THR A 266 3.28 -12.32 -8.75
C THR A 266 2.08 -13.19 -9.11
N GLU A 267 1.17 -12.64 -9.91
CA GLU A 267 -0.02 -13.31 -10.42
C GLU A 267 0.26 -13.84 -11.84
N GLY A 268 0.14 -15.16 -12.02
CA GLY A 268 0.46 -15.84 -13.29
C GLY A 268 1.65 -16.79 -13.15
N GLY A 269 1.97 -17.20 -11.92
CA GLY A 269 3.08 -18.07 -11.55
C GLY A 269 4.41 -17.33 -11.52
N LEU A 270 5.47 -18.01 -11.08
CA LEU A 270 6.84 -17.54 -11.21
C LEU A 270 7.51 -18.36 -12.32
N GLN A 271 8.26 -17.69 -13.18
CA GLN A 271 9.09 -18.36 -14.18
C GLN A 271 10.54 -18.06 -13.89
N ASP A 272 11.35 -19.07 -13.61
CA ASP A 272 12.80 -18.90 -13.48
C ASP A 272 13.39 -18.69 -14.87
N THR A 273 13.38 -17.44 -15.34
CA THR A 273 13.92 -17.08 -16.64
C THR A 273 15.45 -17.06 -16.58
N GLY A 274 16.05 -18.24 -16.71
CA GLY A 274 17.50 -18.43 -16.87
C GLY A 274 18.35 -18.11 -15.64
N VAL A 275 19.45 -18.85 -15.50
CA VAL A 275 20.48 -18.53 -14.50
C VAL A 275 21.26 -17.32 -15.00
N LEU A 276 21.25 -16.21 -14.26
CA LEU A 276 22.29 -15.19 -14.35
C LEU A 276 23.62 -15.85 -13.97
N ARG A 277 24.35 -16.36 -14.97
CA ARG A 277 25.73 -16.80 -14.79
C ARG A 277 26.59 -15.55 -14.60
N TYR A 278 26.74 -15.10 -13.37
CA TYR A 278 27.78 -14.16 -13.03
C TYR A 278 28.99 -14.93 -12.48
N LYS A 279 30.19 -14.57 -12.95
CA LYS A 279 31.46 -15.02 -12.37
C LYS A 279 31.90 -13.91 -11.45
N SER A 280 31.85 -14.13 -10.14
CA SER A 280 32.42 -13.20 -9.15
C SER A 280 33.92 -13.07 -9.41
N THR A 281 34.38 -11.86 -9.70
CA THR A 281 35.80 -11.48 -9.61
C THR A 281 35.91 -10.48 -8.48
N GLU A 282 36.16 -11.02 -7.28
CA GLU A 282 36.64 -10.36 -6.05
C GLU A 282 36.18 -8.91 -5.78
N GLY A 283 35.41 -8.73 -4.71
CA GLY A 283 35.13 -7.42 -4.12
C GLY A 283 33.80 -7.42 -3.39
N THR A 284 33.87 -7.30 -2.07
CA THR A 284 32.82 -7.49 -1.06
C THR A 284 31.47 -6.83 -1.37
N HIS A 285 30.40 -7.61 -1.29
CA HIS A 285 29.03 -7.12 -1.06
C HIS A 285 28.32 -8.07 -0.09
N ILE A 286 28.30 -7.69 1.19
CA ILE A 286 27.10 -7.55 2.04
C ILE A 286 27.37 -6.31 2.90
#